data_AF-A0A8S9W312-F1
#
_entry.id   AF-A0A8S9W312-F1
#
_cell.length_a   1.000
_cell.length_b   1.000
_cell.length_c   1.000
_cell.angle_alpha   90.00
_cell.angle_beta   90.00
_cell.angle_gamma   90.00
#
_symmetry.space_group_name_H-M   'P 1'
#
loop_
_entity.id
_entity.type
_entity.pdbx_description
1 polymer ?
#
loop_
_entity_poly.entity_id
_entity_poly.type
_entity_poly.pdbx_seq_one_letter_code
_entity_poly.pdbx_strand_id
1 'polypeptide(L)'
;MNKKNYLTPTVICLSLLIIFVPPISADSDNIKYIAYYGWLNCSGLDWADSGLTFVIIADDNQGEIQQIRSAGVDVYLYKALGSTYASASDKNNWEQQTMDFVDSHDYVDGFFWDEIDPGYYGQSSKDEFNQHLTAINDHAHMNGQKTIANGVRYYADHCDNDYYMWESFMSSFTGTSADPEYYYVDFFIRTGEDDDPYKWINNIAKWEYLQNSSVLDKTLAYSYGDPSDDDKSNYNYIAARVLGLKGFGYVNANNFAATQITLAQGMGLGLGVQLDHTIDERDQRLSGQFTIGEVEDDVKQTISTGNAVYSFTELAPGASASEESEVEHYNEGKDDPSMQTIFFTVFDVLLIIIITAILIAKFRP
;
A
#
# COMPACT_ATOMS: atom_id res chain seq x y z
N MET A 1 -33.17 -67.27 0.27
CA MET A 1 -34.42 -67.05 1.02
C MET A 1 -34.66 -65.55 1.05
N ASN A 2 -35.82 -65.17 0.53
CA ASN A 2 -36.45 -63.86 0.35
C ASN A 2 -36.16 -62.68 1.31
N LYS A 3 -36.31 -61.47 0.73
CA LYS A 3 -36.66 -60.13 1.28
C LYS A 3 -35.46 -59.23 1.65
N LYS A 4 -35.39 -57.95 1.27
CA LYS A 4 -36.39 -57.00 0.73
C LYS A 4 -35.66 -55.78 0.14
N ASN A 5 -36.18 -55.25 -0.97
CA ASN A 5 -35.98 -53.86 -1.40
C ASN A 5 -36.56 -52.90 -0.36
N TYR A 6 -35.87 -51.79 -0.09
CA TYR A 6 -36.49 -50.52 0.27
C TYR A 6 -35.79 -49.38 -0.48
N LEU A 7 -36.58 -48.71 -1.31
CA LEU A 7 -36.32 -47.40 -1.91
C LEU A 7 -36.70 -46.31 -0.89
N THR A 8 -35.77 -45.34 -0.71
CA THR A 8 -35.90 -43.89 -0.41
C THR A 8 -36.88 -43.38 0.68
N PRO A 9 -36.46 -42.38 1.50
CA PRO A 9 -36.52 -40.99 1.04
C PRO A 9 -35.28 -40.13 1.37
N THR A 10 -34.98 -39.27 0.42
CA THR A 10 -34.36 -37.96 0.58
C THR A 10 -34.86 -37.23 1.84
N VAL A 11 -33.93 -36.84 2.72
CA VAL A 11 -34.07 -35.62 3.53
C VAL A 11 -32.83 -34.78 3.26
N ILE A 12 -33.09 -33.73 2.48
CA ILE A 12 -32.25 -32.55 2.29
C ILE A 12 -32.10 -31.88 3.65
N CYS A 13 -30.86 -31.75 4.13
CA CYS A 13 -30.48 -30.62 4.97
C CYS A 13 -29.25 -30.00 4.33
N LEU A 14 -29.54 -29.12 3.38
CA LEU A 14 -28.61 -28.26 2.68
C LEU A 14 -28.13 -27.21 3.68
N SER A 15 -27.04 -27.49 4.41
CA SER A 15 -26.22 -26.41 4.95
C SER A 15 -25.23 -26.04 3.85
N LEU A 16 -25.75 -25.31 2.87
CA LEU A 16 -24.96 -24.59 1.88
C LEU A 16 -24.24 -23.49 2.65
N LEU A 17 -23.08 -23.79 3.24
CA LEU A 17 -22.12 -22.74 3.52
C LEU A 17 -21.52 -22.38 2.17
N ILE A 18 -22.21 -21.47 1.46
CA ILE A 18 -21.53 -20.64 0.46
C ILE A 18 -20.49 -19.90 1.30
N ILE A 19 -19.26 -20.40 1.30
CA ILE A 19 -18.12 -19.53 1.52
C ILE A 19 -18.17 -18.61 0.30
N PHE A 20 -18.79 -17.45 0.48
CA PHE A 20 -18.38 -16.30 -0.29
C PHE A 20 -16.88 -16.27 -0.10
N VAL A 21 -16.13 -16.51 -1.18
CA VAL A 21 -14.84 -15.83 -1.29
C VAL A 21 -15.24 -14.37 -1.19
N PRO A 22 -15.01 -13.68 -0.05
CA PRO A 22 -15.32 -12.27 -0.02
C PRO A 22 -14.54 -11.63 -1.18
N PRO A 23 -15.08 -10.60 -1.85
CA PRO A 23 -14.23 -9.74 -2.65
C PRO A 23 -13.02 -9.40 -1.80
N ILE A 24 -11.81 -9.51 -2.40
CA ILE A 24 -10.51 -9.16 -1.81
C ILE A 24 -10.78 -8.06 -0.78
N SER A 25 -10.71 -8.38 0.52
CA SER A 25 -11.14 -7.39 1.50
C SER A 25 -10.25 -6.19 1.31
N ALA A 26 -10.86 -5.03 1.06
CA ALA A 26 -10.15 -3.79 0.85
C ALA A 26 -9.08 -3.67 1.93
N ASP A 27 -7.85 -3.42 1.50
CA ASP A 27 -6.75 -3.07 2.37
C ASP A 27 -7.04 -1.67 2.91
N SER A 28 -8.00 -1.56 3.84
CA SER A 28 -8.64 -0.32 4.27
C SER A 28 -7.66 0.73 4.77
N ASP A 29 -6.45 0.29 5.10
CA ASP A 29 -5.42 1.09 5.73
C ASP A 29 -4.36 1.56 4.72
N ASN A 30 -4.29 0.95 3.52
CA ASN A 30 -3.30 1.28 2.49
C ASN A 30 -3.94 1.86 1.21
N ILE A 31 -3.53 3.08 0.89
CA ILE A 31 -3.93 3.80 -0.32
C ILE A 31 -3.35 3.12 -1.56
N LYS A 32 -4.17 2.93 -2.59
CA LYS A 32 -3.74 2.51 -3.93
C LYS A 32 -3.97 3.67 -4.89
N TYR A 33 -2.93 4.09 -5.60
CA TYR A 33 -3.03 5.24 -6.50
C TYR A 33 -2.12 5.10 -7.72
N ILE A 34 -2.35 5.94 -8.72
CA ILE A 34 -1.45 6.11 -9.88
C ILE A 34 -1.32 7.60 -10.22
N ALA A 35 -0.25 7.98 -10.92
CA ALA A 35 -0.23 9.24 -11.65
C ALA A 35 -0.38 8.97 -13.15
N TYR A 36 -1.41 9.56 -13.75
CA TYR A 36 -1.74 9.44 -15.16
C TYR A 36 -1.88 10.83 -15.79
N TYR A 37 -0.93 11.17 -16.66
CA TYR A 37 -0.83 12.51 -17.25
C TYR A 37 -1.28 12.55 -18.71
N GLY A 38 -1.88 11.46 -19.21
CA GLY A 38 -2.57 11.43 -20.50
C GLY A 38 -3.98 12.02 -20.43
N TRP A 39 -4.70 11.97 -21.56
CA TRP A 39 -6.10 12.42 -21.62
C TRP A 39 -7.03 11.44 -20.92
N LEU A 40 -7.85 11.93 -20.00
CA LEU A 40 -8.71 11.08 -19.16
C LEU A 40 -9.68 10.23 -19.97
N ASN A 41 -10.24 10.80 -21.04
CA ASN A 41 -11.17 10.12 -21.93
C ASN A 41 -10.55 8.98 -22.75
N CYS A 42 -9.22 8.85 -22.73
CA CYS A 42 -8.51 7.78 -23.39
C CYS A 42 -8.14 6.64 -22.43
N SER A 43 -8.14 6.88 -21.11
CA SER A 43 -7.54 6.00 -20.09
C SER A 43 -7.89 4.52 -20.24
N GLY A 44 -9.11 4.20 -20.71
CA GLY A 44 -9.60 2.84 -20.90
C GLY A 44 -9.81 2.10 -19.57
N LEU A 45 -9.65 2.79 -18.45
CA LEU A 45 -9.81 2.24 -17.11
C LEU A 45 -11.27 2.31 -16.69
N ASP A 46 -11.80 1.22 -16.17
CA ASP A 46 -13.06 1.25 -15.43
C ASP A 46 -12.77 1.80 -14.02
N TRP A 47 -13.06 3.08 -13.82
CA TRP A 47 -12.75 3.76 -12.56
C TRP A 47 -13.48 3.13 -11.36
N ALA A 48 -14.71 2.64 -11.56
CA ALA A 48 -15.53 2.09 -10.47
C ALA A 48 -14.99 0.75 -9.96
N ASP A 49 -14.42 -0.04 -10.88
CA ASP A 49 -13.85 -1.36 -10.58
C ASP A 49 -12.30 -1.33 -10.49
N SER A 50 -11.69 -0.14 -10.54
CA SER A 50 -10.22 0.02 -10.54
C SER A 50 -9.55 -0.36 -9.21
N GLY A 51 -10.29 -0.30 -8.10
CA GLY A 51 -9.75 -0.47 -6.75
C GLY A 51 -8.81 0.65 -6.29
N LEU A 52 -8.70 1.75 -7.05
CA LEU A 52 -7.90 2.91 -6.69
C LEU A 52 -8.61 3.75 -5.63
N THR A 53 -7.84 4.27 -4.69
CA THR A 53 -8.29 5.28 -3.72
C THR A 53 -8.30 6.66 -4.38
N PHE A 54 -7.24 6.99 -5.13
CA PHE A 54 -7.15 8.25 -5.86
C PHE A 54 -6.28 8.14 -7.11
N VAL A 55 -6.37 9.16 -7.96
CA VAL A 55 -5.50 9.35 -9.13
C VAL A 55 -4.91 10.76 -9.17
N ILE A 56 -3.65 10.88 -9.55
CA ILE A 56 -2.99 12.15 -9.85
C ILE A 56 -3.05 12.37 -11.36
N ILE A 57 -3.51 13.54 -11.82
CA ILE A 57 -3.78 13.81 -13.23
C ILE A 57 -3.23 15.17 -13.69
N ALA A 58 -3.05 15.36 -15.00
CA ALA A 58 -2.68 16.65 -15.59
C ALA A 58 -3.76 17.24 -16.53
N ASP A 59 -4.76 16.44 -16.90
CA ASP A 59 -5.90 16.86 -17.72
C ASP A 59 -6.96 17.54 -16.82
N ASP A 60 -7.29 18.80 -17.09
CA ASP A 60 -8.22 19.61 -16.30
C ASP A 60 -9.68 19.54 -16.81
N ASN A 61 -10.01 18.56 -17.65
CA ASN A 61 -11.38 18.39 -18.13
C ASN A 61 -12.35 18.03 -16.99
N GLN A 62 -13.10 19.03 -16.52
CA GLN A 62 -14.08 18.90 -15.45
C GLN A 62 -15.10 17.77 -15.68
N GLY A 63 -15.53 17.53 -16.92
CA GLY A 63 -16.51 16.48 -17.23
C GLY A 63 -15.98 15.07 -17.03
N GLU A 64 -14.71 14.82 -17.39
CA GLU A 64 -14.06 13.54 -17.17
C GLU A 64 -13.69 13.34 -15.68
N ILE A 65 -13.20 14.40 -15.03
CA ILE A 65 -12.89 14.39 -13.59
C ILE A 65 -14.13 14.02 -12.76
N GLN A 66 -15.29 14.59 -13.07
CA GLN A 66 -16.52 14.28 -12.36
C GLN A 66 -16.98 12.83 -12.55
N GLN A 67 -16.64 12.18 -13.67
CA GLN A 67 -16.91 10.75 -13.87
C GLN A 67 -16.03 9.91 -12.94
N ILE A 68 -14.74 10.24 -12.82
CA ILE A 68 -13.81 9.56 -11.90
C ILE A 68 -14.27 9.69 -10.45
N ARG A 69 -14.62 10.92 -10.03
CA ARG A 69 -15.13 11.18 -8.67
C ARG A 69 -16.44 10.47 -8.40
N SER A 70 -17.34 10.41 -9.39
CA SER A 70 -18.60 9.66 -9.28
C SER A 70 -18.40 8.15 -9.14
N ALA A 71 -17.23 7.64 -9.57
CA ALA A 71 -16.81 6.26 -9.38
C ALA A 71 -16.18 6.00 -7.99
N GLY A 72 -16.05 7.01 -7.13
CA GLY A 72 -15.50 6.90 -5.78
C GLY A 72 -13.97 7.00 -5.71
N VAL A 73 -13.33 7.50 -6.76
CA VAL A 73 -11.87 7.73 -6.82
C VAL A 73 -11.60 9.22 -6.64
N ASP A 74 -10.81 9.61 -5.63
CA ASP A 74 -10.43 11.00 -5.43
C ASP A 74 -9.48 11.46 -6.57
N VAL A 75 -9.55 12.72 -6.94
CA VAL A 75 -8.75 13.30 -8.03
C VAL A 75 -7.83 14.40 -7.51
N TYR A 76 -6.52 14.25 -7.77
CA TYR A 76 -5.50 15.23 -7.46
C TYR A 76 -4.90 15.83 -8.73
N LEU A 77 -4.96 17.15 -8.86
CA LEU A 77 -4.46 17.83 -10.07
C LEU A 77 -2.97 18.20 -9.93
N TYR A 78 -2.18 17.83 -10.92
CA TYR A 78 -0.75 18.08 -11.02
C TYR A 78 -0.43 19.55 -11.25
N LYS A 79 0.59 20.07 -10.54
CA LYS A 79 1.24 21.33 -10.87
C LYS A 79 2.72 21.29 -10.51
N ALA A 80 3.58 21.57 -11.47
CA ALA A 80 5.00 21.82 -11.25
C ALA A 80 5.20 23.16 -10.51
N LEU A 81 5.63 23.12 -9.26
CA LEU A 81 5.88 24.34 -8.47
C LEU A 81 7.33 24.81 -8.56
N GLY A 82 8.29 23.91 -8.56
CA GLY A 82 9.72 24.27 -8.52
C GLY A 82 10.20 25.07 -9.71
N SER A 83 10.06 24.53 -10.92
CA SER A 83 10.50 25.22 -12.14
C SER A 83 9.69 26.49 -12.42
N THR A 84 8.38 26.47 -12.15
CA THR A 84 7.53 27.65 -12.35
C THR A 84 7.92 28.75 -11.36
N TYR A 85 8.20 28.41 -10.11
CA TYR A 85 8.78 29.33 -9.14
C TYR A 85 10.10 29.90 -9.64
N ALA A 86 11.06 29.06 -10.04
CA ALA A 86 12.37 29.50 -10.50
C ALA A 86 12.26 30.51 -11.66
N SER A 87 11.37 30.25 -12.61
CA SER A 87 11.14 31.08 -13.79
C SER A 87 10.40 32.39 -13.50
N ALA A 88 9.66 32.49 -12.39
CA ALA A 88 8.87 33.66 -12.06
C ALA A 88 9.75 34.86 -11.67
N SER A 89 9.52 36.00 -12.32
CA SER A 89 10.19 37.26 -11.97
C SER A 89 9.60 37.94 -10.73
N ASP A 90 8.34 37.64 -10.39
CA ASP A 90 7.63 38.15 -9.23
C ASP A 90 7.04 36.95 -8.46
N LYS A 91 7.59 36.68 -7.26
CA LYS A 91 7.22 35.51 -6.45
C LYS A 91 5.85 35.65 -5.79
N ASN A 92 5.44 36.87 -5.44
CA ASN A 92 4.11 37.13 -4.90
C ASN A 92 3.04 36.94 -5.98
N ASN A 93 3.31 37.39 -7.21
CA ASN A 93 2.41 37.14 -8.31
C ASN A 93 2.35 35.64 -8.68
N TRP A 94 3.46 34.91 -8.56
CA TRP A 94 3.47 33.45 -8.74
C TRP A 94 2.64 32.71 -7.69
N GLU A 95 2.75 33.12 -6.42
CA GLU A 95 1.91 32.58 -5.33
C GLU A 95 0.43 32.83 -5.64
N GLN A 96 0.06 34.07 -5.96
CA GLN A 96 -1.33 34.42 -6.28
C GLN A 96 -1.85 33.65 -7.50
N GLN A 97 -1.06 33.49 -8.55
CA GLN A 97 -1.45 32.68 -9.72
C GLN A 97 -1.63 31.20 -9.39
N THR A 98 -0.94 30.71 -8.37
CA THR A 98 -1.11 29.33 -7.88
C THR A 98 -2.37 29.22 -7.03
N MET A 99 -2.70 30.21 -6.21
CA MET A 99 -3.97 30.29 -5.49
C MET A 99 -5.16 30.43 -6.44
N ASP A 100 -5.06 31.27 -7.49
CA ASP A 100 -6.09 31.40 -8.52
C ASP A 100 -6.30 30.07 -9.28
N PHE A 101 -5.21 29.30 -9.48
CA PHE A 101 -5.31 27.95 -10.01
C PHE A 101 -6.07 27.03 -9.06
N VAL A 102 -5.79 27.07 -7.75
CA VAL A 102 -6.56 26.31 -6.75
C VAL A 102 -8.04 26.67 -6.79
N ASP A 103 -8.37 27.97 -6.80
CA ASP A 103 -9.76 28.47 -6.80
C ASP A 103 -10.53 28.08 -8.06
N SER A 104 -9.87 28.03 -9.21
CA SER A 104 -10.50 27.66 -10.49
C SER A 104 -10.74 26.15 -10.65
N HIS A 105 -10.27 25.33 -9.70
CA HIS A 105 -10.39 23.88 -9.71
C HIS A 105 -11.12 23.34 -8.46
N ASP A 106 -12.16 24.03 -7.99
CA ASP A 106 -13.00 23.60 -6.85
C ASP A 106 -13.72 22.24 -7.04
N TYR A 107 -13.60 21.67 -8.24
CA TYR A 107 -14.18 20.39 -8.64
C TYR A 107 -13.22 19.19 -8.53
N VAL A 108 -11.98 19.37 -8.04
CA VAL A 108 -11.05 18.28 -7.66
C VAL A 108 -10.98 18.10 -6.15
N ASP A 109 -10.47 16.96 -5.69
CA ASP A 109 -10.35 16.63 -4.25
C ASP A 109 -9.04 17.16 -3.65
N GLY A 110 -8.03 17.42 -4.49
CA GLY A 110 -6.76 17.97 -4.04
C GLY A 110 -5.80 18.30 -5.16
N PHE A 111 -4.56 18.60 -4.76
CA PHE A 111 -3.49 18.95 -5.68
C PHE A 111 -2.21 18.20 -5.38
N PHE A 112 -1.45 17.96 -6.43
CA PHE A 112 -0.14 17.35 -6.38
C PHE A 112 0.92 18.37 -6.80
N TRP A 113 1.80 18.69 -5.85
CA TRP A 113 2.87 19.66 -5.98
C TRP A 113 4.15 18.96 -6.39
N ASP A 114 4.47 19.08 -7.67
CA ASP A 114 5.69 18.50 -8.23
C ASP A 114 6.86 19.48 -8.18
N GLU A 115 8.06 18.93 -8.32
CA GLU A 115 9.32 19.66 -8.40
C GLU A 115 9.62 20.50 -7.15
N ILE A 116 9.12 20.14 -5.98
CA ILE A 116 9.40 20.91 -4.74
C ILE A 116 10.80 20.63 -4.19
N ASP A 117 11.77 20.29 -5.04
CA ASP A 117 13.17 20.13 -4.67
C ASP A 117 13.97 21.41 -4.90
N PRO A 118 14.98 21.69 -4.05
CA PRO A 118 15.88 22.83 -4.27
C PRO A 118 16.63 22.80 -5.60
N GLY A 119 16.76 21.63 -6.23
CA GLY A 119 17.30 21.48 -7.58
C GLY A 119 16.48 22.22 -8.65
N TYR A 120 15.17 22.36 -8.43
CA TYR A 120 14.26 23.04 -9.35
C TYR A 120 14.10 24.52 -9.04
N TYR A 121 13.78 24.88 -7.79
CA TYR A 121 13.53 26.28 -7.41
C TYR A 121 14.78 27.08 -7.02
N GLY A 122 15.89 26.40 -6.74
CA GLY A 122 17.18 27.00 -6.36
C GLY A 122 17.51 26.87 -4.86
N GLN A 123 18.69 26.32 -4.55
CA GLN A 123 19.17 26.06 -3.18
C GLN A 123 19.15 27.28 -2.25
N SER A 124 19.39 28.49 -2.77
CA SER A 124 19.41 29.72 -1.97
C SER A 124 18.01 30.27 -1.65
N SER A 125 16.96 29.72 -2.25
CA SER A 125 15.59 30.23 -2.16
C SER A 125 14.68 29.36 -1.29
N LYS A 126 15.22 28.35 -0.58
CA LYS A 126 14.44 27.41 0.24
C LYS A 126 13.47 28.10 1.20
N ASP A 127 13.98 29.03 2.01
CA ASP A 127 13.17 29.66 3.06
C ASP A 127 12.01 30.49 2.46
N GLU A 128 12.27 31.19 1.36
CA GLU A 128 11.26 31.96 0.63
C GLU A 128 10.24 31.02 -0.04
N PHE A 129 10.71 30.00 -0.76
CA PHE A 129 9.86 28.98 -1.39
C PHE A 129 8.95 28.29 -0.37
N ASN A 130 9.47 27.91 0.80
CA ASN A 130 8.70 27.27 1.85
C ASN A 130 7.61 28.18 2.45
N GLN A 131 7.88 29.49 2.57
CA GLN A 131 6.85 30.45 3.00
C GLN A 131 5.71 30.47 2.01
N HIS A 132 6.00 30.58 0.72
CA HIS A 132 4.98 30.57 -0.31
C HIS A 132 4.24 29.22 -0.41
N LEU A 133 4.96 28.09 -0.30
CA LEU A 133 4.35 26.76 -0.30
C LEU A 133 3.39 26.58 0.88
N THR A 134 3.75 27.09 2.07
CA THR A 134 2.87 27.07 3.24
C THR A 134 1.60 27.88 2.97
N ALA A 135 1.72 29.08 2.41
CA ALA A 135 0.56 29.91 2.07
C ALA A 135 -0.35 29.25 1.01
N ILE A 136 0.23 28.58 0.01
CA ILE A 136 -0.51 27.82 -1.00
C ILE A 136 -1.26 26.64 -0.37
N ASN A 137 -0.62 25.89 0.54
CA ASN A 137 -1.24 24.77 1.23
C ASN A 137 -2.37 25.22 2.15
N ASP A 138 -2.14 26.27 2.95
CA ASP A 138 -3.17 26.89 3.78
C ASP A 138 -4.39 27.30 2.93
N HIS A 139 -4.17 27.83 1.73
CA HIS A 139 -5.23 28.23 0.81
C HIS A 139 -6.02 27.03 0.26
N ALA A 140 -5.33 25.96 -0.16
CA ALA A 140 -6.00 24.72 -0.57
C ALA A 140 -6.84 24.11 0.56
N HIS A 141 -6.32 24.09 1.78
CA HIS A 141 -7.04 23.59 2.96
C HIS A 141 -8.25 24.44 3.33
N MET A 142 -8.16 25.77 3.21
CA MET A 142 -9.31 26.67 3.40
C MET A 142 -10.45 26.37 2.42
N ASN A 143 -10.12 25.86 1.23
CA ASN A 143 -11.09 25.41 0.23
C ASN A 143 -11.53 23.94 0.42
N GLY A 144 -11.05 23.26 1.46
CA GLY A 144 -11.39 21.87 1.79
C GLY A 144 -10.70 20.83 0.91
N GLN A 145 -9.65 21.22 0.19
CA GLN A 145 -8.87 20.37 -0.70
C GLN A 145 -7.60 19.89 0.00
N LYS A 146 -7.09 18.71 -0.38
CA LYS A 146 -5.86 18.13 0.15
C LYS A 146 -4.64 18.40 -0.73
N THR A 147 -3.43 18.25 -0.17
CA THR A 147 -2.18 18.46 -0.90
C THR A 147 -1.23 17.27 -0.80
N ILE A 148 -0.54 16.97 -1.90
CA ILE A 148 0.50 15.93 -1.99
C ILE A 148 1.80 16.58 -2.43
N ALA A 149 2.85 16.47 -1.62
CA ALA A 149 4.18 16.96 -1.92
C ALA A 149 5.03 15.90 -2.65
N ASN A 150 5.68 16.25 -3.77
CA ASN A 150 6.70 15.41 -4.40
C ASN A 150 8.06 16.10 -4.50
N GLY A 151 9.01 15.58 -3.73
CA GLY A 151 10.37 16.12 -3.69
C GLY A 151 11.19 15.49 -2.57
N VAL A 152 12.11 16.27 -1.99
CA VAL A 152 13.00 15.86 -0.91
C VAL A 152 12.24 15.60 0.40
N ARG A 153 12.83 14.75 1.23
CA ARG A 153 12.21 14.22 2.46
C ARG A 153 11.80 15.31 3.47
N TYR A 154 12.40 16.51 3.41
CA TYR A 154 11.97 17.66 4.22
C TYR A 154 10.44 17.89 4.17
N TYR A 155 9.86 17.82 2.98
CA TYR A 155 8.44 18.13 2.75
C TYR A 155 7.48 17.05 3.25
N ALA A 156 8.00 15.92 3.72
CA ALA A 156 7.19 14.93 4.42
C ALA A 156 6.65 15.47 5.75
N ASP A 157 7.37 16.38 6.41
CA ASP A 157 7.03 16.87 7.76
C ASP A 157 6.90 18.40 7.83
N HIS A 158 6.96 19.08 6.69
CA HIS A 158 6.97 20.54 6.63
C HIS A 158 6.00 21.07 5.58
N CYS A 159 5.66 22.36 5.73
CA CYS A 159 4.71 23.09 4.89
C CYS A 159 3.30 22.50 4.87
N ASP A 160 2.93 21.69 5.87
CA ASP A 160 1.58 21.16 6.09
C ASP A 160 0.99 20.40 4.88
N ASN A 161 1.78 19.53 4.24
CA ASN A 161 1.24 18.64 3.21
C ASN A 161 0.48 17.47 3.84
N ASP A 162 -0.72 17.16 3.32
CA ASP A 162 -1.53 16.00 3.77
C ASP A 162 -0.83 14.69 3.49
N TYR A 163 -0.15 14.60 2.33
CA TYR A 163 0.65 13.44 1.95
C TYR A 163 1.99 13.84 1.34
N TYR A 164 2.92 12.90 1.36
CA TYR A 164 4.23 13.04 0.73
C TYR A 164 4.52 11.86 -0.18
N MET A 165 4.88 12.12 -1.44
CA MET A 165 5.26 11.09 -2.40
C MET A 165 6.76 10.85 -2.38
N TRP A 166 7.14 9.59 -2.14
CA TRP A 166 8.50 9.12 -2.35
C TRP A 166 8.64 8.57 -3.77
N GLU A 167 9.25 9.38 -4.63
CA GLU A 167 9.62 9.02 -5.99
C GLU A 167 11.14 9.06 -6.20
N SER A 168 11.78 8.07 -6.84
CA SER A 168 11.32 6.68 -7.01
C SER A 168 11.58 5.89 -5.73
N PHE A 169 10.67 4.97 -5.39
CA PHE A 169 10.76 4.14 -4.18
C PHE A 169 11.63 2.88 -4.38
N MET A 170 11.09 1.80 -4.96
CA MET A 170 11.78 0.50 -5.05
C MET A 170 12.12 0.09 -6.49
N SER A 171 11.51 0.74 -7.49
CA SER A 171 11.94 0.66 -8.88
C SER A 171 11.78 1.98 -9.62
N SER A 172 12.62 2.18 -10.63
CA SER A 172 12.68 3.38 -11.45
C SER A 172 13.01 3.02 -12.91
N PHE A 173 13.27 4.01 -13.75
CA PHE A 173 13.63 3.81 -15.15
C PHE A 173 14.77 4.72 -15.59
N THR A 174 15.56 4.25 -16.55
CA THR A 174 16.47 5.07 -17.34
C THR A 174 15.96 5.15 -18.79
N GLY A 175 16.65 5.91 -19.64
CA GLY A 175 16.26 6.08 -21.04
C GLY A 175 15.21 7.17 -21.20
N THR A 176 14.18 6.91 -22.01
CA THR A 176 13.10 7.87 -22.29
C THR A 176 11.76 7.28 -21.90
N SER A 177 10.75 8.12 -21.62
CA SER A 177 9.39 7.64 -21.33
C SER A 177 8.81 6.76 -22.45
N ALA A 178 9.23 6.95 -23.70
CA ALA A 178 8.77 6.15 -24.84
C ALA A 178 9.49 4.78 -24.98
N ASP A 179 10.69 4.66 -24.40
CA ASP A 179 11.52 3.45 -24.42
C ASP A 179 12.29 3.35 -23.09
N PRO A 180 11.60 3.00 -21.99
CA PRO A 180 12.18 2.98 -20.66
C PRO A 180 12.87 1.66 -20.36
N GLU A 181 14.04 1.72 -19.72
CA GLU A 181 14.69 0.55 -19.13
C GLU A 181 14.48 0.56 -17.61
N TYR A 182 13.70 -0.40 -17.10
CA TYR A 182 13.34 -0.44 -15.69
C TYR A 182 14.37 -1.17 -14.83
N TYR A 183 14.65 -0.60 -13.65
CA TYR A 183 15.62 -1.16 -12.70
C TYR A 183 15.13 -1.04 -11.25
N TYR A 184 15.67 -1.88 -10.36
CA TYR A 184 15.42 -1.80 -8.92
C TYR A 184 16.29 -0.73 -8.28
N VAL A 185 15.70 0.06 -7.38
CA VAL A 185 16.46 1.02 -6.55
C VAL A 185 17.27 0.23 -5.52
N ASP A 186 18.52 0.63 -5.30
CA ASP A 186 19.34 0.05 -4.25
C ASP A 186 18.98 0.65 -2.88
N PHE A 187 17.96 0.07 -2.26
CA PHE A 187 17.39 0.56 -1.01
C PHE A 187 18.42 0.54 0.14
N PHE A 188 19.25 -0.49 0.24
CA PHE A 188 20.14 -0.66 1.40
C PHE A 188 21.45 0.12 1.29
N ILE A 189 21.71 0.80 0.16
CA ILE A 189 22.87 1.70 0.06
C ILE A 189 22.75 2.83 1.08
N ARG A 190 23.81 3.04 1.86
CA ARG A 190 24.01 4.28 2.63
C ARG A 190 24.92 5.21 1.81
N THR A 191 24.33 6.21 1.18
CA THR A 191 25.08 7.42 0.81
C THR A 191 25.46 8.11 2.12
N GLY A 192 26.74 8.46 2.33
CA GLY A 192 27.30 8.82 3.65
C GLY A 192 26.47 9.79 4.50
N GLU A 193 26.71 9.83 5.82
CA GLU A 193 25.96 10.61 6.81
C GLU A 193 25.69 12.05 6.36
N ASP A 194 24.47 12.30 5.89
CA ASP A 194 24.06 13.59 5.37
C ASP A 194 22.67 13.92 5.86
N ASP A 195 22.64 14.53 7.04
CA ASP A 195 21.41 14.86 7.75
C ASP A 195 20.61 16.01 7.09
N ASP A 196 21.11 16.60 5.99
CA ASP A 196 20.39 17.66 5.26
C ASP A 196 19.11 17.09 4.61
N PRO A 197 17.90 17.41 5.14
CA PRO A 197 16.65 16.86 4.64
C PRO A 197 16.27 17.40 3.26
N TYR A 198 17.01 18.40 2.76
CA TYR A 198 16.85 18.95 1.42
C TYR A 198 17.70 18.26 0.35
N LYS A 199 18.44 17.22 0.70
CA LYS A 199 19.17 16.42 -0.27
C LYS A 199 18.32 15.28 -0.80
N TRP A 200 18.46 15.06 -2.10
CA TRP A 200 17.82 13.95 -2.79
C TRP A 200 18.51 12.64 -2.39
N ILE A 201 17.80 11.82 -1.62
CA ILE A 201 18.25 10.51 -1.14
C ILE A 201 17.04 9.59 -1.28
N ASN A 202 17.20 8.40 -1.87
CA ASN A 202 16.12 7.45 -2.13
C ASN A 202 16.45 6.04 -1.62
N ASN A 203 17.19 5.97 -0.52
CA ASN A 203 17.65 4.72 0.10
C ASN A 203 17.24 4.66 1.57
N ILE A 204 17.79 3.71 2.33
CA ILE A 204 17.44 3.43 3.72
C ILE A 204 17.50 4.67 4.61
N ALA A 205 18.42 5.61 4.34
CA ALA A 205 18.52 6.85 5.10
C ALA A 205 17.28 7.75 4.96
N LYS A 206 16.57 7.70 3.82
CA LYS A 206 15.28 8.39 3.66
C LYS A 206 14.20 7.71 4.50
N TRP A 207 14.12 6.38 4.49
CA TRP A 207 13.18 5.65 5.34
C TRP A 207 13.41 5.94 6.82
N GLU A 208 14.66 5.90 7.30
CA GLU A 208 15.00 6.22 8.70
C GLU A 208 14.57 7.64 9.08
N TYR A 209 14.80 8.62 8.20
CA TYR A 209 14.33 9.99 8.42
C TYR A 209 12.80 10.03 8.56
N LEU A 210 12.05 9.42 7.63
CA LEU A 210 10.59 9.42 7.63
C LEU A 210 10.01 8.68 8.85
N GLN A 211 10.66 7.58 9.26
CA GLN A 211 10.31 6.84 10.47
C GLN A 211 10.54 7.69 11.73
N ASN A 212 11.72 8.32 11.85
CA ASN A 212 12.06 9.16 13.00
C ASN A 212 11.19 10.42 13.10
N SER A 213 10.72 10.94 11.96
CA SER A 213 9.76 12.04 11.89
C SER A 213 8.31 11.61 12.09
N SER A 214 8.01 10.31 12.24
CA SER A 214 6.64 9.80 12.40
C SER A 214 5.69 10.18 11.26
N VAL A 215 6.18 10.21 10.01
CA VAL A 215 5.41 10.61 8.81
C VAL A 215 5.20 9.47 7.80
N LEU A 216 5.52 8.23 8.17
CA LEU A 216 5.32 7.06 7.31
C LEU A 216 3.82 6.84 6.99
N ASP A 217 2.93 7.15 7.93
CA ASP A 217 1.48 7.02 7.83
C ASP A 217 0.80 8.06 6.91
N LYS A 218 1.58 8.97 6.34
CA LYS A 218 1.18 9.83 5.21
C LYS A 218 2.16 9.80 4.03
N THR A 219 3.15 8.92 4.05
CA THR A 219 4.11 8.73 2.95
C THR A 219 3.56 7.74 1.93
N LEU A 220 3.59 8.12 0.66
CA LEU A 220 3.10 7.37 -0.48
C LEU A 220 4.30 6.87 -1.31
N ALA A 221 4.44 5.56 -1.48
CA ALA A 221 5.44 4.98 -2.35
C ALA A 221 5.04 5.10 -3.82
N TYR A 222 5.92 5.65 -4.66
CA TYR A 222 5.70 5.71 -6.10
C TYR A 222 6.87 5.07 -6.85
N SER A 223 6.56 4.10 -7.72
CA SER A 223 7.56 3.34 -8.47
C SER A 223 7.22 3.23 -9.95
N TYR A 224 8.27 3.13 -10.75
CA TYR A 224 8.14 2.90 -12.19
C TYR A 224 8.48 1.46 -12.54
N GLY A 225 7.76 0.91 -13.52
CA GLY A 225 8.05 -0.41 -14.04
C GLY A 225 7.13 -0.81 -15.18
N ASP A 226 7.41 -1.98 -15.77
CA ASP A 226 6.55 -2.58 -16.78
C ASP A 226 5.28 -3.12 -16.08
N PRO A 227 4.06 -2.68 -16.46
CA PRO A 227 2.83 -3.17 -15.85
C PRO A 227 2.62 -4.69 -15.99
N SER A 228 3.32 -5.36 -16.90
CA SER A 228 3.31 -6.82 -17.07
C SER A 228 4.32 -7.57 -16.22
N ASP A 229 5.20 -6.85 -15.49
CA ASP A 229 6.16 -7.43 -14.56
C ASP A 229 5.53 -7.52 -13.15
N ASP A 230 4.75 -8.58 -12.98
CA ASP A 230 4.03 -8.89 -11.74
C ASP A 230 4.98 -8.99 -10.55
N ASP A 231 6.12 -9.66 -10.70
CA ASP A 231 7.14 -9.83 -9.67
C ASP A 231 7.65 -8.48 -9.15
N LYS A 232 8.02 -7.57 -10.07
CA LYS A 232 8.46 -6.22 -9.70
C LYS A 232 7.33 -5.46 -9.01
N SER A 233 6.11 -5.47 -9.56
CA SER A 233 4.99 -4.72 -8.97
C SER A 233 4.61 -5.23 -7.58
N ASN A 234 4.63 -6.55 -7.37
CA ASN A 234 4.34 -7.21 -6.09
C ASN A 234 5.43 -6.87 -5.07
N TYR A 235 6.71 -6.95 -5.46
CA TYR A 235 7.81 -6.54 -4.60
C TYR A 235 7.67 -5.10 -4.09
N ASN A 236 7.39 -4.16 -5.00
CA ASN A 236 7.26 -2.75 -4.62
C ASN A 236 6.08 -2.53 -3.66
N TYR A 237 4.93 -3.17 -3.92
CA TYR A 237 3.77 -3.10 -3.02
C TYR A 237 4.10 -3.68 -1.63
N ILE A 238 4.63 -4.90 -1.60
CA ILE A 238 4.99 -5.59 -0.37
C ILE A 238 6.03 -4.79 0.43
N ALA A 239 7.06 -4.26 -0.23
CA ALA A 239 8.08 -3.44 0.41
C ALA A 239 7.49 -2.16 1.01
N ALA A 240 6.55 -1.50 0.31
CA ALA A 240 5.85 -0.33 0.85
C ALA A 240 5.07 -0.67 2.13
N ARG A 241 4.40 -1.84 2.14
CA ARG A 241 3.68 -2.34 3.31
C ARG A 241 4.62 -2.71 4.45
N VAL A 242 5.71 -3.43 4.16
CA VAL A 242 6.72 -3.83 5.15
C VAL A 242 7.31 -2.61 5.84
N LEU A 243 7.63 -1.56 5.08
CA LEU A 243 8.20 -0.32 5.60
C LEU A 243 7.17 0.62 6.26
N GLY A 244 5.89 0.26 6.30
CA GLY A 244 4.84 1.01 6.97
C GLY A 244 4.36 2.25 6.22
N LEU A 245 4.52 2.31 4.90
CA LEU A 245 4.08 3.44 4.08
C LEU A 245 2.56 3.44 3.90
N LYS A 246 1.97 4.64 3.80
CA LYS A 246 0.52 4.84 3.70
C LYS A 246 -0.09 4.37 2.40
N GLY A 247 0.66 4.44 1.32
CA GLY A 247 0.14 4.14 0.00
C GLY A 247 1.18 3.63 -0.96
N PHE A 248 0.69 3.04 -2.04
CA PHE A 248 1.49 2.47 -3.11
C PHE A 248 0.90 2.84 -4.47
N GLY A 249 1.77 3.30 -5.36
CA GLY A 249 1.50 3.48 -6.77
C GLY A 249 2.61 2.92 -7.64
N TYR A 250 2.20 2.33 -8.77
CA TYR A 250 3.07 1.72 -9.75
C TYR A 250 2.58 2.04 -11.14
N VAL A 251 3.46 2.60 -11.99
CA VAL A 251 3.10 2.96 -13.36
C VAL A 251 4.21 2.65 -14.35
N ASN A 252 3.81 2.57 -15.62
CA ASN A 252 4.74 2.68 -16.73
C ASN A 252 5.27 4.13 -16.83
N ALA A 253 6.57 4.30 -17.06
CA ALA A 253 7.21 5.61 -17.31
C ALA A 253 6.60 6.42 -18.48
N ASN A 254 5.86 5.77 -19.38
CA ASN A 254 5.11 6.42 -20.44
C ASN A 254 3.76 7.00 -19.99
N ASN A 255 3.48 7.09 -18.69
CA ASN A 255 2.24 7.64 -18.13
C ASN A 255 1.90 9.08 -18.60
N PHE A 256 2.86 9.81 -19.18
CA PHE A 256 2.67 11.11 -19.85
C PHE A 256 2.12 11.04 -21.28
N ALA A 257 2.33 9.92 -22.00
CA ALA A 257 1.86 9.76 -23.38
C ALA A 257 1.04 8.48 -23.60
N ALA A 258 0.80 7.71 -22.53
CA ALA A 258 0.02 6.50 -22.57
C ALA A 258 -1.44 6.83 -22.92
N THR A 259 -1.91 6.24 -24.02
CA THR A 259 -3.32 6.34 -24.41
C THR A 259 -4.21 5.42 -23.59
N GLN A 260 -3.66 4.43 -22.88
CA GLN A 260 -4.40 3.53 -21.99
C GLN A 260 -3.62 3.29 -20.70
N ILE A 261 -4.34 3.07 -19.60
CA ILE A 261 -3.78 2.70 -18.31
C ILE A 261 -3.79 1.18 -18.19
N THR A 262 -2.69 0.62 -17.70
CA THR A 262 -2.62 -0.78 -17.26
C THR A 262 -2.22 -0.80 -15.79
N LEU A 263 -3.11 -1.30 -14.94
CA LEU A 263 -2.80 -1.51 -13.52
C LEU A 263 -2.01 -2.82 -13.38
N ALA A 264 -0.85 -2.75 -12.74
CA ALA A 264 -0.04 -3.93 -12.44
C ALA A 264 -0.69 -4.77 -11.33
N GLN A 265 -0.36 -6.07 -11.24
CA GLN A 265 -0.98 -6.98 -10.27
C GLN A 265 -0.84 -6.50 -8.81
N GLY A 266 0.31 -5.93 -8.43
CA GLY A 266 0.53 -5.39 -7.09
C GLY A 266 -0.49 -4.32 -6.66
N MET A 267 -1.15 -3.65 -7.63
CA MET A 267 -2.22 -2.70 -7.36
C MET A 267 -3.50 -3.40 -6.85
N GLY A 268 -3.76 -4.63 -7.29
CA GLY A 268 -4.92 -5.44 -6.89
C GLY A 268 -4.70 -6.31 -5.64
N LEU A 269 -3.46 -6.41 -5.15
CA LEU A 269 -3.16 -7.16 -3.93
C LEU A 269 -3.62 -6.43 -2.66
N GLY A 270 -4.13 -7.20 -1.68
CA GLY A 270 -4.47 -6.75 -0.34
C GLY A 270 -3.92 -7.69 0.72
N LEU A 271 -2.83 -7.31 1.40
CA LEU A 271 -2.21 -8.12 2.45
C LEU A 271 -2.91 -8.02 3.81
N GLY A 272 -3.69 -6.95 4.02
CA GLY A 272 -4.36 -6.69 5.30
C GLY A 272 -3.45 -6.05 6.31
N VAL A 273 -3.76 -6.18 7.60
CA VAL A 273 -3.04 -5.47 8.67
C VAL A 273 -1.66 -6.07 8.87
N GLN A 274 -0.62 -5.24 8.92
CA GLN A 274 0.73 -5.66 9.27
C GLN A 274 0.81 -6.00 10.77
N LEU A 275 1.29 -7.21 11.09
CA LEU A 275 1.47 -7.70 12.46
C LEU A 275 2.87 -7.45 12.98
N ASP A 276 3.88 -7.68 12.14
CA ASP A 276 5.30 -7.52 12.47
C ASP A 276 6.11 -7.23 11.20
N HIS A 277 7.32 -6.68 11.38
CA HIS A 277 8.32 -6.55 10.33
C HIS A 277 9.75 -6.66 10.84
N THR A 278 10.66 -7.01 9.94
CA THR A 278 12.10 -7.03 10.20
C THR A 278 12.84 -6.42 9.02
N ILE A 279 13.80 -5.56 9.33
CA ILE A 279 14.74 -4.96 8.37
C ILE A 279 16.15 -5.38 8.82
N ASP A 280 16.82 -6.22 8.04
CA ASP A 280 18.22 -6.61 8.30
C ASP A 280 19.12 -6.03 7.20
N GLU A 281 19.85 -4.97 7.55
CA GLU A 281 20.81 -4.33 6.64
C GLU A 281 22.00 -5.22 6.26
N ARG A 282 22.40 -6.15 7.13
CA ARG A 282 23.57 -7.01 6.89
C ARG A 282 23.29 -8.01 5.77
N ASP A 283 22.08 -8.54 5.76
CA ASP A 283 21.60 -9.51 4.78
C ASP A 283 20.73 -8.86 3.68
N GLN A 284 20.54 -7.54 3.72
CA GLN A 284 19.71 -6.74 2.81
C GLN A 284 18.29 -7.29 2.67
N ARG A 285 17.64 -7.55 3.80
CA ARG A 285 16.35 -8.24 3.88
C ARG A 285 15.26 -7.35 4.47
N LEU A 286 14.11 -7.31 3.80
CA LEU A 286 12.85 -6.71 4.28
C LEU A 286 11.81 -7.82 4.45
N SER A 287 11.27 -8.01 5.65
CA SER A 287 10.27 -9.05 5.98
C SER A 287 9.06 -8.48 6.71
N GLY A 288 7.88 -9.07 6.50
CA GLY A 288 6.64 -8.70 7.20
C GLY A 288 5.80 -9.92 7.61
N GLN A 289 4.75 -9.71 8.39
CA GLN A 289 3.69 -10.69 8.64
C GLN A 289 2.34 -9.95 8.59
N PHE A 290 1.31 -10.53 7.98
CA PHE A 290 0.02 -9.86 7.75
C PHE A 290 -1.21 -10.71 8.13
N THR A 291 -2.40 -10.11 8.24
CA THR A 291 -3.60 -10.75 8.83
C THR A 291 -4.60 -11.42 7.88
N ILE A 292 -4.62 -11.12 6.58
CA ILE A 292 -5.68 -11.66 5.70
C ILE A 292 -5.40 -13.14 5.40
N GLY A 293 -6.18 -14.02 6.07
CA GLY A 293 -6.45 -15.44 5.77
C GLY A 293 -5.22 -16.35 5.61
N GLU A 294 -4.81 -17.08 6.66
CA GLU A 294 -3.74 -18.12 6.65
C GLU A 294 -2.53 -17.89 5.71
N VAL A 295 -2.11 -16.63 5.48
CA VAL A 295 -0.89 -16.32 4.74
C VAL A 295 0.02 -15.49 5.62
N GLU A 296 1.01 -16.17 6.20
CA GLU A 296 2.23 -15.54 6.69
C GLU A 296 3.15 -15.36 5.48
N ASP A 297 3.44 -14.11 5.10
CA ASP A 297 4.34 -13.79 3.98
C ASP A 297 5.70 -13.31 4.50
N ASP A 298 6.67 -14.22 4.66
CA ASP A 298 8.05 -13.87 4.96
C ASP A 298 8.74 -13.35 3.70
N VAL A 299 8.57 -12.07 3.46
CA VAL A 299 9.25 -11.35 2.39
C VAL A 299 10.75 -11.47 2.67
N LYS A 300 11.51 -12.13 1.80
CA LYS A 300 12.98 -12.10 1.86
C LYS A 300 13.48 -11.64 0.53
N GLN A 301 13.95 -10.40 0.46
CA GLN A 301 14.87 -10.05 -0.63
C GLN A 301 16.24 -10.60 -0.26
N THR A 302 16.78 -11.48 -1.10
CA THR A 302 18.17 -11.89 -1.06
C THR A 302 18.82 -11.44 -2.35
N ILE A 303 19.54 -10.31 -2.28
CA ILE A 303 20.53 -9.81 -3.25
C ILE A 303 20.00 -8.86 -4.34
N SER A 304 20.58 -7.66 -4.37
CA SER A 304 20.60 -6.70 -5.49
C SER A 304 21.34 -7.29 -6.71
N THR A 305 20.69 -8.17 -7.44
CA THR A 305 21.00 -8.58 -8.82
C THR A 305 19.69 -9.05 -9.46
N GLY A 306 19.53 -9.03 -10.78
CA GLY A 306 18.27 -9.32 -11.50
C GLY A 306 17.68 -10.75 -11.37
N ASN A 307 17.77 -11.38 -10.19
CA ASN A 307 17.23 -12.68 -9.82
C ASN A 307 16.62 -12.62 -8.40
N ALA A 308 15.71 -11.68 -8.14
CA ALA A 308 14.92 -11.72 -6.91
C ALA A 308 14.09 -13.00 -6.91
N VAL A 309 14.26 -13.85 -5.88
CA VAL A 309 13.44 -15.04 -5.68
C VAL A 309 12.39 -14.70 -4.64
N TYR A 310 11.15 -14.54 -5.08
CA TYR A 310 9.99 -14.38 -4.22
C TYR A 310 9.54 -15.76 -3.77
N SER A 311 9.74 -16.08 -2.50
CA SER A 311 9.11 -17.25 -1.90
C SER A 311 7.75 -16.84 -1.35
N PHE A 312 6.73 -16.88 -2.20
CA PHE A 312 5.36 -16.92 -1.72
C PHE A 312 5.14 -18.31 -1.13
N THR A 313 4.66 -18.40 0.11
CA THR A 313 3.95 -19.62 0.49
C THR A 313 2.69 -19.63 -0.37
N GLU A 314 2.69 -20.39 -1.47
CA GLU A 314 1.48 -20.56 -2.28
C GLU A 314 0.34 -20.92 -1.32
N LEU A 315 -0.77 -20.16 -1.38
CA LEU A 315 -2.04 -20.69 -0.92
C LEU A 315 -2.28 -21.93 -1.76
N ALA A 316 -2.09 -23.11 -1.17
CA ALA A 316 -2.31 -24.38 -1.84
C ALA A 316 -3.66 -24.31 -2.56
N PRO A 317 -3.69 -24.32 -3.91
CA PRO A 317 -4.95 -24.31 -4.63
C PRO A 317 -5.57 -25.69 -4.45
N GLY A 318 -6.41 -25.82 -3.41
CA GLY A 318 -7.15 -27.04 -3.13
C GLY A 318 -6.84 -27.69 -1.78
N ALA A 319 -6.99 -26.97 -0.67
CA ALA A 319 -7.38 -27.62 0.58
C ALA A 319 -8.86 -28.08 0.50
N SER A 320 -9.17 -28.97 -0.46
CA SER A 320 -10.27 -29.92 -0.28
C SER A 320 -9.74 -31.05 0.57
N ALA A 321 -10.47 -31.43 1.61
CA ALA A 321 -10.16 -32.57 2.45
C ALA A 321 -9.90 -33.83 1.60
N SER A 322 -8.64 -34.25 1.47
CA SER A 322 -8.31 -35.60 1.05
C SER A 322 -8.12 -36.44 2.30
N GLU A 323 -8.92 -37.49 2.36
CA GLU A 323 -8.96 -38.53 3.39
C GLU A 323 -7.54 -38.99 3.82
N GLU A 324 -7.37 -39.10 5.14
CA GLU A 324 -6.29 -39.83 5.77
C GLU A 324 -6.15 -41.22 5.15
N SER A 325 -4.97 -41.53 4.62
CA SER A 325 -4.58 -42.92 4.42
C SER A 325 -4.22 -43.52 5.78
N GLU A 326 -5.13 -44.26 6.38
CA GLU A 326 -4.74 -45.15 7.48
C GLU A 326 -4.03 -46.40 6.94
N VAL A 327 -3.03 -46.80 7.72
CA VAL A 327 -2.41 -48.13 7.87
C VAL A 327 -1.18 -48.42 7.00
N GLU A 328 0.01 -48.24 7.59
CA GLU A 328 0.87 -49.40 7.88
C GLU A 328 1.87 -49.15 9.03
N HIS A 329 1.58 -49.84 10.14
CA HIS A 329 2.50 -50.48 11.10
C HIS A 329 3.87 -49.85 11.42
N TYR A 330 4.01 -49.39 12.68
CA TYR A 330 5.15 -49.77 13.52
C TYR A 330 4.70 -50.12 14.94
N ASN A 331 5.27 -51.21 15.44
CA ASN A 331 4.97 -51.89 16.70
C ASN A 331 5.76 -51.31 17.88
N GLU A 332 5.26 -51.65 19.07
CA GLU A 332 5.91 -51.75 20.39
C GLU A 332 6.02 -50.51 21.30
N GLY A 333 5.37 -50.62 22.47
CA GLY A 333 5.79 -49.92 23.69
C GLY A 333 4.67 -49.65 24.68
N LYS A 334 4.64 -50.38 25.81
CA LYS A 334 3.61 -50.35 26.86
C LYS A 334 3.68 -49.12 27.78
N ASP A 335 2.49 -48.69 28.20
CA ASP A 335 2.07 -48.09 29.49
C ASP A 335 2.74 -46.80 30.02
N ASP A 336 2.02 -45.67 29.93
CA ASP A 336 1.73 -44.76 31.07
C ASP A 336 0.57 -43.78 30.69
N PRO A 337 -0.32 -43.35 31.62
CA PRO A 337 -1.57 -42.69 31.27
C PRO A 337 -1.34 -41.26 30.78
N SER A 338 -1.86 -40.99 29.58
CA SER A 338 -1.78 -39.73 28.86
C SER A 338 -2.27 -38.53 29.66
N MET A 339 -1.49 -37.44 29.59
CA MET A 339 -1.81 -36.07 30.03
C MET A 339 -3.23 -35.59 29.72
N GLN A 340 -3.93 -36.18 28.74
CA GLN A 340 -5.30 -35.84 28.41
C GLN A 340 -6.30 -36.15 29.54
N THR A 341 -6.16 -37.26 30.27
CA THR A 341 -7.08 -37.60 31.38
C THR A 341 -6.89 -36.65 32.57
N ILE A 342 -5.66 -36.21 32.82
CA ILE A 342 -5.34 -35.20 33.85
C ILE A 342 -5.89 -33.83 33.42
N PHE A 343 -5.75 -33.48 32.14
CA PHE A 343 -6.24 -32.19 31.62
C PHE A 343 -7.76 -32.07 31.73
N PHE A 344 -8.53 -33.10 31.34
CA PHE A 344 -9.99 -33.08 31.46
C PHE A 344 -10.47 -33.06 32.91
N THR A 345 -9.80 -33.80 33.81
CA THR A 345 -10.19 -33.82 35.23
C THR A 345 -9.89 -32.47 35.92
N VAL A 346 -8.79 -31.81 35.58
CA VAL A 346 -8.44 -30.48 36.12
C VAL A 346 -9.37 -29.40 35.55
N PHE A 347 -9.72 -29.48 34.27
CA PHE A 347 -10.59 -28.51 33.61
C PHE A 347 -12.03 -28.55 34.16
N ASP A 348 -12.57 -29.75 34.38
CA ASP A 348 -13.92 -29.92 34.94
C ASP A 348 -14.02 -29.42 36.38
N VAL A 349 -12.99 -29.65 37.20
CA VAL A 349 -12.94 -29.15 38.59
C VAL A 349 -12.86 -27.61 38.63
N LEU A 350 -12.05 -27.00 37.75
CA LEU A 350 -11.94 -25.54 37.63
C LEU A 350 -13.25 -24.90 37.18
N LEU A 351 -13.94 -25.51 36.21
CA LEU A 351 -15.24 -25.05 35.72
C LEU A 351 -16.30 -25.08 36.85
N ILE A 352 -16.33 -26.15 37.65
CA ILE A 352 -17.24 -26.27 38.79
C ILE A 352 -16.95 -25.22 39.86
N ILE A 353 -15.67 -24.94 40.16
CA ILE A 353 -15.29 -23.91 41.14
C ILE A 353 -15.71 -22.51 40.66
N ILE A 354 -15.49 -22.18 39.38
CA ILE A 354 -15.87 -20.88 38.79
C ILE A 354 -17.39 -20.70 38.82
N ILE A 355 -18.16 -21.72 38.40
CA ILE A 355 -19.63 -21.68 38.44
C ILE A 355 -20.12 -21.50 39.88
N THR A 356 -19.51 -22.21 40.84
CA THR A 356 -19.88 -22.11 42.26
C THR A 356 -19.56 -20.73 42.83
N ALA A 357 -18.41 -20.15 42.49
CA ALA A 357 -18.02 -18.80 42.92
C ALA A 357 -18.96 -17.72 42.35
N ILE A 358 -19.35 -17.85 41.08
CA ILE A 358 -20.32 -16.94 40.43
C ILE A 358 -21.69 -17.06 41.10
N LEU A 359 -22.16 -18.29 41.39
CA LEU A 359 -23.44 -18.49 42.06
C LEU A 359 -23.42 -17.94 43.49
N ILE A 360 -22.33 -18.13 44.25
CA ILE A 360 -22.19 -17.55 45.60
C ILE A 360 -22.16 -16.02 45.56
N ALA A 361 -21.47 -15.41 44.58
CA ALA A 361 -21.42 -13.97 44.41
C ALA A 361 -22.78 -13.36 44.01
N LYS A 362 -23.59 -14.12 43.26
CA LYS A 362 -24.90 -13.66 42.77
C LYS A 362 -26.04 -13.82 43.79
N PHE A 363 -25.84 -14.63 44.84
CA PHE A 363 -26.86 -14.94 45.85
C PHE A 363 -26.44 -14.63 47.31
N ARG A 364 -25.39 -13.82 47.51
CA ARG A 364 -25.18 -13.19 48.83
C ARG A 364 -26.15 -11.99 48.97
N PRO A 365 -27.00 -11.97 50.01
CA PRO A 365 -27.87 -10.83 50.30
C PRO A 365 -27.11 -9.56 50.67
#